data_AF-A0A7R9UKR4-F1
#
_entry.id   AF-A0A7R9UKR4-F1
#
_cell.length_a   1.000
_cell.length_b   1.000
_cell.length_c   1.000
_cell.angle_alpha   90.00
_cell.angle_beta   90.00
_cell.angle_gamma   90.00
#
_symmetry.space_group_name_H-M   'P 1'
#
loop_
_entity.id
_entity.type
_entity.pdbx_description
1 polymer ?
#
loop_
_entity_poly.entity_id
_entity_poly.type
_entity_poly.pdbx_seq_one_letter_code
_entity_poly.pdbx_strand_id
1 'polypeptide(L)'
;GRSRLARGACHLLGRTVQGAAGRAMSLRSLALAFTLAAVALIDVARGAAHLARPASVRAVAAGARADARMRTLSKNVANLEKKDATVDSVKARLDASALIFTFRADGVPVNKLRALRNEMPERSSITLVKNRLLKRAVAGDPKWDHLNPLLENSNYWAFVHEEDIKPSIEAVQKFLKESGRDKAEHPLGDQRGVRGGVFDGATLDVDGIVKVSKLPSKLELITQIAYGINMVPTRLAKSIK
;
A
#
# COMPACT_ATOMS: atom_id res chain seq x y z
N GLY A 1 22.33 -37.82 25.55
CA GLY A 1 22.85 -37.92 24.17
C GLY A 1 24.25 -37.35 23.98
N ARG A 2 24.60 -36.18 24.53
CA ARG A 2 25.88 -35.48 24.22
C ARG A 2 27.13 -35.93 25.01
N SER A 3 26.98 -36.65 26.12
CA SER A 3 28.10 -37.13 26.95
C SER A 3 28.80 -38.40 26.43
N ARG A 4 28.22 -39.11 25.45
CA ARG A 4 28.86 -40.27 24.80
C ARG A 4 29.78 -39.89 23.64
N LEU A 5 29.50 -38.77 22.96
CA LEU A 5 30.34 -38.25 21.86
C LEU A 5 31.67 -37.68 22.35
N ALA A 6 31.70 -37.04 23.53
CA ALA A 6 32.94 -36.50 24.10
C ALA A 6 33.92 -37.61 24.55
N ARG A 7 33.42 -38.76 25.03
CA ARG A 7 34.27 -39.91 25.39
C ARG A 7 34.84 -40.62 24.15
N GLY A 8 34.08 -40.67 23.05
CA GLY A 8 34.54 -41.26 21.79
C GLY A 8 35.70 -40.50 21.14
N ALA A 9 35.68 -39.16 21.19
CA ALA A 9 36.75 -38.33 20.63
C ALA A 9 38.08 -38.45 21.41
N CYS A 10 38.01 -38.65 22.73
CA CYS A 10 39.21 -38.82 23.56
C CYS A 10 39.90 -40.17 23.32
N HIS A 11 39.14 -41.23 23.02
CA HIS A 11 39.68 -42.54 22.68
C HIS A 11 40.32 -42.61 21.29
N LEU A 12 39.86 -41.78 20.33
CA LEU A 12 40.48 -41.70 18.99
C LEU A 12 41.81 -40.95 19.00
N LEU A 13 41.95 -39.92 19.85
CA LEU A 13 43.20 -39.16 19.98
C LEU A 13 44.31 -39.96 20.70
N GLY A 14 43.97 -40.94 21.54
CA GLY A 14 44.95 -41.84 22.14
C GLY A 14 45.59 -42.82 21.14
N ARG A 15 44.85 -43.22 20.08
CA ARG A 15 45.34 -44.18 19.08
C ARG A 15 46.25 -43.57 18.00
N THR A 16 46.17 -42.27 17.75
CA THR A 16 47.02 -41.61 16.76
C THR A 16 48.42 -41.30 17.28
N VAL A 17 48.61 -41.21 18.60
CA VAL A 17 49.93 -40.95 19.21
C VAL A 17 50.82 -42.20 19.24
N GLN A 18 50.23 -43.40 19.31
CA GLN A 18 51.01 -44.65 19.38
C GLN A 18 51.50 -45.17 18.01
N GLY A 19 50.97 -44.65 16.90
CA GLY A 19 51.36 -45.05 15.53
C GLY A 19 52.51 -44.23 14.92
N ALA A 20 53.00 -43.19 15.60
CA ALA A 20 53.96 -42.23 15.04
C ALA A 20 55.41 -42.47 15.49
N ALA A 21 55.74 -43.64 16.04
CA ALA A 21 57.10 -43.96 16.52
C ALA A 21 58.02 -44.56 15.43
N GLY A 22 57.61 -44.61 14.16
CA GLY A 22 58.30 -45.40 13.13
C GLY A 22 58.88 -44.66 11.93
N ARG A 23 58.68 -43.34 11.77
CA ARG A 23 59.17 -42.64 10.56
C ARG A 23 59.73 -41.26 10.92
N ALA A 24 61.00 -41.04 10.58
CA ALA A 24 61.66 -39.75 10.61
C ALA A 24 60.85 -38.72 9.81
N MET A 25 60.14 -37.85 10.54
CA MET A 25 59.22 -36.88 9.97
C MET A 25 59.89 -35.52 9.94
N SER A 26 59.98 -34.93 8.75
CA SER A 26 60.61 -33.64 8.46
C SER A 26 60.15 -32.53 9.43
N LEU A 27 61.11 -31.68 9.84
CA LEU A 27 60.94 -30.50 10.71
C LEU A 27 59.76 -29.59 10.30
N ARG A 28 59.35 -29.59 9.03
CA ARG A 28 58.19 -28.82 8.54
C ARG A 28 56.84 -29.37 8.99
N SER A 29 56.74 -30.68 9.24
CA SER A 29 55.47 -31.32 9.65
C SER A 29 55.21 -31.19 11.15
N LEU A 30 56.27 -31.14 11.96
CA LEU A 30 56.19 -30.83 13.39
C LEU A 30 55.74 -29.38 13.65
N ALA A 31 56.19 -28.42 12.85
CA ALA A 31 55.77 -27.01 12.98
C ALA A 31 54.28 -26.79 12.65
N LEU A 32 53.74 -27.50 11.66
CA LEU A 32 52.33 -27.37 11.24
C LEU A 32 51.36 -28.03 12.24
N ALA A 33 51.78 -29.13 12.88
CA ALA A 33 51.01 -29.77 13.94
C ALA A 33 50.94 -28.91 15.21
N PHE A 34 52.02 -28.20 15.53
CA PHE A 34 52.08 -27.31 16.69
C PHE A 34 51.20 -26.06 16.54
N THR A 35 51.11 -25.49 15.33
CA THR A 35 50.23 -24.33 15.06
C THR A 35 48.75 -24.71 15.03
N LEU A 36 48.39 -25.86 14.46
CA LEU A 36 47.01 -26.36 14.47
C LEU A 36 46.53 -26.70 15.89
N ALA A 37 47.39 -27.25 16.74
CA ALA A 37 47.07 -27.50 18.14
C ALA A 37 46.86 -26.20 18.93
N ALA A 38 47.66 -25.17 18.67
CA ALA A 38 47.53 -23.85 19.31
C ALA A 38 46.21 -23.14 18.91
N VAL A 39 45.81 -23.20 17.63
CA VAL A 39 44.55 -22.60 17.16
C VAL A 39 43.34 -23.32 17.78
N ALA A 40 43.37 -24.65 17.87
CA ALA A 40 42.29 -25.42 18.49
C ALA A 40 42.11 -25.10 20.00
N LEU A 41 43.21 -24.87 20.73
CA LEU A 41 43.18 -24.44 22.13
C LEU A 41 42.58 -23.04 22.31
N ILE A 42 42.88 -22.12 21.40
CA ILE A 42 42.32 -20.76 21.40
C ILE A 42 40.81 -20.78 21.10
N ASP A 43 40.34 -21.65 20.19
CA ASP A 43 38.91 -21.76 19.87
C ASP A 43 38.10 -22.45 20.98
N VAL A 44 38.68 -23.41 21.70
CA VAL A 44 38.04 -23.99 22.90
C VAL A 44 37.94 -22.95 24.04
N ALA A 45 38.97 -22.12 24.22
CA ALA A 45 38.95 -21.01 25.18
C ALA A 45 37.91 -19.93 24.82
N ARG A 46 37.74 -19.62 23.52
CA ARG A 46 36.68 -18.73 23.03
C ARG A 46 35.28 -19.36 23.13
N GLY A 47 35.16 -20.67 22.96
CA GLY A 47 33.90 -21.40 23.10
C GLY A 47 33.38 -21.43 24.54
N ALA A 48 34.27 -21.56 25.54
CA ALA A 48 33.90 -21.55 26.95
C ALA A 48 33.42 -20.17 27.43
N ALA A 49 33.93 -19.08 26.86
CA ALA A 49 33.52 -17.71 27.18
C ALA A 49 32.07 -17.39 26.74
N HIS A 50 31.50 -18.18 25.83
CA HIS A 50 30.13 -17.99 25.35
C HIS A 50 29.05 -18.63 26.25
N LEU A 51 29.44 -19.50 27.19
CA LEU A 51 28.54 -20.22 28.09
C LEU A 51 28.40 -19.59 29.48
N ALA A 52 29.31 -18.68 29.86
CA ALA A 52 29.28 -17.97 31.13
C ALA A 52 29.06 -16.46 30.93
N ARG A 53 27.98 -16.08 30.22
CA ARG A 53 27.54 -14.68 30.26
C ARG A 53 26.93 -14.42 31.65
N PRO A 54 27.46 -13.47 32.44
CA PRO A 54 26.99 -13.26 33.81
C PRO A 54 25.50 -12.91 33.83
N ALA A 55 24.79 -13.35 34.88
CA ALA A 55 23.34 -13.17 35.00
C ALA A 55 22.90 -11.70 34.82
N SER A 56 23.76 -10.75 35.18
CA SER A 56 23.58 -9.31 34.95
C SER A 56 23.47 -8.94 33.47
N VAL A 57 24.29 -9.52 32.58
CA VAL A 57 24.23 -9.28 31.13
C VAL A 57 22.98 -9.93 30.52
N ARG A 58 22.50 -11.05 31.09
CA ARG A 58 21.26 -11.70 30.67
C ARG A 58 20.01 -10.92 31.12
N ALA A 59 20.04 -10.33 32.31
CA ALA A 59 19.00 -9.45 32.83
C ALA A 59 18.93 -8.11 32.07
N VAL A 60 20.08 -7.50 31.75
CA VAL A 60 20.15 -6.29 30.90
C VAL A 60 19.64 -6.57 29.48
N ALA A 61 19.97 -7.74 28.91
CA ALA A 61 19.43 -8.17 27.61
C ALA A 61 17.92 -8.48 27.67
N ALA A 62 17.39 -8.94 28.80
CA ALA A 62 15.96 -9.14 29.01
C ALA A 62 15.22 -7.80 29.16
N GLY A 63 15.78 -6.84 29.91
CA GLY A 63 15.28 -5.46 30.02
C GLY A 63 15.24 -4.75 28.67
N ALA A 64 16.32 -4.82 27.89
CA ALA A 64 16.36 -4.23 26.55
C ALA A 64 15.31 -4.82 25.59
N ARG A 65 14.97 -6.11 25.74
CA ARG A 65 13.88 -6.76 24.97
C ARG A 65 12.50 -6.31 25.45
N ALA A 66 12.32 -6.10 26.75
CA ALA A 66 11.08 -5.57 27.31
C ALA A 66 10.85 -4.11 26.87
N ASP A 67 11.89 -3.28 26.88
CA ASP A 67 11.84 -1.90 26.38
C ASP A 67 11.56 -1.83 24.89
N ALA A 68 12.19 -2.69 24.08
CA ALA A 68 11.91 -2.77 22.65
C ALA A 68 10.45 -3.16 22.40
N ARG A 69 9.91 -4.12 23.15
CA ARG A 69 8.49 -4.52 23.07
C ARG A 69 7.56 -3.38 23.47
N MET A 70 7.83 -2.69 24.56
CA MET A 70 7.05 -1.54 25.02
C MET A 70 7.05 -0.39 23.99
N ARG A 71 8.22 -0.10 23.39
CA ARG A 71 8.32 0.88 22.28
C ARG A 71 7.51 0.46 21.05
N THR A 72 7.47 -0.83 20.71
CA THR A 72 6.64 -1.30 19.58
C THR A 72 5.14 -1.19 19.87
N LEU A 73 4.71 -1.48 21.10
CA LEU A 73 3.32 -1.34 21.51
C LEU A 73 2.87 0.12 21.47
N SER A 74 3.67 1.02 22.05
CA SER A 74 3.40 2.47 22.03
C SER A 74 3.33 3.01 20.58
N LYS A 75 4.26 2.61 19.72
CA LYS A 75 4.21 2.96 18.28
C LYS A 75 2.97 2.41 17.58
N ASN A 76 2.49 1.22 17.95
CA ASN A 76 1.28 0.64 17.36
C ASN A 76 0.03 1.41 17.78
N VAL A 77 -0.08 1.84 19.04
CA VAL A 77 -1.20 2.67 19.53
C VAL A 77 -1.24 3.99 18.78
N ALA A 78 -0.12 4.72 18.71
CA ALA A 78 -0.05 5.98 17.95
C ALA A 78 -0.34 5.79 16.44
N ASN A 79 -0.03 4.61 15.89
CA ASN A 79 -0.36 4.29 14.51
C ASN A 79 -1.83 3.91 14.29
N LEU A 80 -2.54 3.47 15.32
CA LEU A 80 -3.99 3.24 15.26
C LEU A 80 -4.70 4.59 15.24
N GLU A 81 -4.38 5.47 16.19
CA GLU A 81 -4.94 6.83 16.26
C GLU A 81 -4.78 7.60 14.94
N LYS A 82 -3.60 7.54 14.31
CA LYS A 82 -3.38 8.16 12.99
C LYS A 82 -4.24 7.58 11.87
N LYS A 83 -4.47 6.26 11.89
CA LYS A 83 -5.31 5.59 10.88
C LYS A 83 -6.77 5.92 11.10
N ASP A 84 -7.20 6.00 12.34
CA ASP A 84 -8.57 6.35 12.71
C ASP A 84 -8.84 7.81 12.32
N ALA A 85 -7.94 8.74 12.62
CA ALA A 85 -8.01 10.13 12.14
C ALA A 85 -8.03 10.22 10.60
N THR A 86 -7.28 9.35 9.91
CA THR A 86 -7.34 9.27 8.43
C THR A 86 -8.70 8.78 7.96
N VAL A 87 -9.27 7.76 8.61
CA VAL A 87 -10.60 7.24 8.29
C VAL A 87 -11.65 8.32 8.49
N ASP A 88 -11.60 9.07 9.59
CA ASP A 88 -12.53 10.17 9.87
C ASP A 88 -12.42 11.29 8.84
N SER A 89 -11.20 11.66 8.44
CA SER A 89 -10.98 12.65 7.37
C SER A 89 -11.52 12.18 6.02
N VAL A 90 -11.48 10.88 5.74
CA VAL A 90 -12.04 10.29 4.52
C VAL A 90 -13.56 10.29 4.60
N LYS A 91 -14.15 9.93 5.74
CA LYS A 91 -15.61 10.00 5.96
C LYS A 91 -16.15 11.40 5.75
N ALA A 92 -15.51 12.42 6.33
CA ALA A 92 -15.91 13.81 6.12
C ALA A 92 -15.91 14.21 4.63
N ARG A 93 -14.99 13.67 3.83
CA ARG A 93 -14.96 13.89 2.37
C ARG A 93 -16.01 13.07 1.61
N LEU A 94 -16.33 11.87 2.10
CA LEU A 94 -17.43 11.06 1.58
C LEU A 94 -18.77 11.77 1.78
N ASP A 95 -19.01 12.32 2.98
CA ASP A 95 -20.24 13.04 3.31
C ASP A 95 -20.41 14.33 2.48
N ALA A 96 -19.30 15.02 2.23
CA ALA A 96 -19.28 16.23 1.44
C ALA A 96 -19.48 15.96 -0.07
N SER A 97 -19.16 14.75 -0.55
CA SER A 97 -19.17 14.42 -1.98
C SER A 97 -20.44 13.69 -2.42
N ALA A 98 -20.89 14.00 -3.64
CA ALA A 98 -22.02 13.32 -4.28
C ALA A 98 -21.53 12.23 -5.26
N LEU A 99 -20.35 12.43 -5.85
CA LEU A 99 -19.75 11.54 -6.83
C LEU A 99 -18.34 11.17 -6.38
N ILE A 100 -18.02 9.88 -6.51
CA ILE A 100 -16.67 9.36 -6.31
C ILE A 100 -16.25 8.60 -7.54
N PHE A 101 -15.03 8.86 -8.04
CA PHE A 101 -14.47 8.05 -9.11
C PHE A 101 -13.02 7.67 -8.84
N THR A 102 -12.59 6.63 -9.56
CA THR A 102 -11.29 6.00 -9.40
C THR A 102 -10.47 6.01 -10.68
N PHE A 103 -9.18 6.26 -10.52
CA PHE A 103 -8.19 6.02 -11.57
C PHE A 103 -6.92 5.45 -10.95
N ARG A 104 -6.15 4.70 -11.76
CA ARG A 104 -4.94 4.04 -11.26
C ARG A 104 -3.85 5.04 -10.94
N ALA A 105 -3.12 4.76 -9.85
CA ALA A 105 -2.00 5.58 -9.41
C ALA A 105 -0.67 5.20 -10.07
N ASP A 106 -0.64 4.11 -10.83
CA ASP A 106 0.59 3.53 -11.37
C ASP A 106 1.18 4.37 -12.51
N GLY A 107 2.39 4.91 -12.29
CA GLY A 107 3.16 5.61 -13.32
C GLY A 107 2.72 7.05 -13.60
N VAL A 108 1.96 7.68 -12.70
CA VAL A 108 1.61 9.10 -12.83
C VAL A 108 2.78 9.97 -12.30
N PRO A 109 3.40 10.82 -13.13
CA PRO A 109 4.44 11.73 -12.66
C PRO A 109 3.85 12.84 -11.78
N VAL A 110 4.60 13.25 -10.75
CA VAL A 110 4.15 14.25 -9.76
C VAL A 110 3.76 15.59 -10.41
N ASN A 111 4.45 16.00 -11.48
CA ASN A 111 4.16 17.24 -12.20
C ASN A 111 2.76 17.25 -12.81
N LYS A 112 2.37 16.14 -13.47
CA LYS A 112 1.05 16.00 -14.08
C LYS A 112 -0.04 15.86 -13.02
N LEU A 113 0.25 15.20 -11.90
CA LEU A 113 -0.70 15.14 -10.77
C LEU A 113 -0.91 16.51 -10.10
N ARG A 114 0.12 17.36 -10.04
CA ARG A 114 -0.02 18.75 -9.57
C ARG A 114 -0.88 19.57 -10.54
N ALA A 115 -0.64 19.44 -11.84
CA ALA A 115 -1.48 20.09 -12.86
C ALA A 115 -2.95 19.66 -12.72
N LEU A 116 -3.22 18.36 -12.59
CA LEU A 116 -4.56 17.83 -12.38
C LEU A 116 -5.22 18.41 -11.12
N ARG A 117 -4.49 18.55 -10.00
CA ARG A 117 -5.06 19.16 -8.78
C ARG A 117 -5.41 20.64 -8.95
N ASN A 118 -4.73 21.36 -9.85
CA ASN A 118 -5.01 22.77 -10.12
C ASN A 118 -6.16 22.95 -11.12
N GLU A 119 -6.36 21.99 -12.04
CA GLU A 119 -7.47 22.00 -12.99
C GLU A 119 -8.81 21.60 -12.36
N MET A 120 -8.75 20.86 -11.25
CA MET A 120 -9.94 20.45 -10.51
C MET A 120 -10.49 21.63 -9.69
N PRO A 121 -11.82 21.74 -9.57
CA PRO A 121 -12.45 22.82 -8.81
C PRO A 121 -12.13 22.73 -7.31
N GLU A 122 -12.06 23.87 -6.63
CA GLU A 122 -11.60 24.00 -5.23
C GLU A 122 -12.38 23.12 -4.24
N ARG A 123 -13.65 22.84 -4.53
CA ARG A 123 -14.49 21.99 -3.68
C ARG A 123 -14.14 20.51 -3.85
N SER A 124 -13.68 20.09 -5.03
CA SER A 124 -13.31 18.70 -5.28
C SER A 124 -11.92 18.37 -4.73
N SER A 125 -11.72 17.13 -4.26
CA SER A 125 -10.43 16.71 -3.71
C SER A 125 -9.94 15.39 -4.29
N ILE A 126 -8.66 15.34 -4.68
CA ILE A 126 -7.99 14.12 -5.17
C ILE A 126 -6.99 13.64 -4.12
N THR A 127 -7.24 12.43 -3.59
CA THR A 127 -6.41 11.83 -2.55
C THR A 127 -6.11 10.37 -2.84
N LEU A 128 -4.91 9.94 -2.46
CA LEU A 128 -4.54 8.53 -2.43
C LEU A 128 -4.96 7.94 -1.09
N VAL A 129 -5.88 6.98 -1.11
CA VAL A 129 -6.40 6.31 0.10
C VAL A 129 -6.13 4.82 -0.02
N LYS A 130 -5.64 4.21 1.06
CA LYS A 130 -5.43 2.76 1.12
C LYS A 130 -6.77 2.04 1.08
N ASN A 131 -6.87 1.00 0.27
CA ASN A 131 -8.12 0.25 0.04
C ASN A 131 -8.75 -0.27 1.34
N ARG A 132 -7.94 -0.77 2.29
CA ARG A 132 -8.44 -1.23 3.60
C ARG A 132 -9.02 -0.11 4.46
N LEU A 133 -8.47 1.11 4.38
CA LEU A 133 -9.00 2.27 5.12
C LEU A 133 -10.31 2.72 4.50
N LEU A 134 -10.39 2.74 3.17
CA LEU A 134 -11.62 3.12 2.48
C LEU A 134 -12.75 2.11 2.71
N LYS A 135 -12.46 0.80 2.71
CA LYS A 135 -13.42 -0.25 3.14
C LYS A 135 -13.98 -0.01 4.53
N ARG A 136 -13.15 0.46 5.47
CA ARG A 136 -13.58 0.78 6.84
C ARG A 136 -14.39 2.08 6.91
N ALA A 137 -14.07 3.06 6.07
CA ALA A 137 -14.81 4.31 6.00
C ALA A 137 -16.22 4.09 5.45
N VAL A 138 -16.35 3.23 4.42
CA VAL A 138 -17.61 2.91 3.74
C VAL A 138 -18.48 1.92 4.53
N ALA A 139 -17.89 1.10 5.41
CA ALA A 139 -18.63 0.14 6.22
C ALA A 139 -19.59 0.87 7.19
N GLY A 140 -20.85 0.99 6.78
CA GLY A 140 -21.90 1.72 7.50
C GLY A 140 -22.82 2.53 6.59
N ASP A 141 -22.34 2.92 5.40
CA ASP A 141 -23.08 3.79 4.49
C ASP A 141 -23.59 3.01 3.26
N PRO A 142 -24.91 2.80 3.11
CA PRO A 142 -25.46 2.02 2.01
C PRO A 142 -25.23 2.67 0.63
N LYS A 143 -25.08 4.00 0.59
CA LYS A 143 -24.77 4.77 -0.63
C LYS A 143 -23.43 4.36 -1.26
N TRP A 144 -22.50 3.90 -0.43
CA TRP A 144 -21.11 3.71 -0.82
C TRP A 144 -20.68 2.25 -0.88
N ASP A 145 -21.51 1.29 -0.45
CA ASP A 145 -21.14 -0.14 -0.38
C ASP A 145 -20.75 -0.73 -1.76
N HIS A 146 -21.31 -0.16 -2.82
CA HIS A 146 -20.99 -0.49 -4.22
C HIS A 146 -19.55 -0.13 -4.66
N LEU A 147 -18.75 0.51 -3.80
CA LEU A 147 -17.33 0.79 -4.03
C LEU A 147 -16.44 -0.45 -3.89
N ASN A 148 -16.90 -1.51 -3.23
CA ASN A 148 -16.11 -2.71 -2.96
C ASN A 148 -15.39 -3.33 -4.18
N PRO A 149 -16.02 -3.51 -5.36
CA PRO A 149 -15.34 -4.03 -6.55
C PRO A 149 -14.29 -3.05 -7.10
N LEU A 150 -14.41 -1.74 -6.85
CA LEU A 150 -13.48 -0.71 -7.33
C LEU A 150 -12.18 -0.64 -6.50
N LEU A 151 -12.10 -1.33 -5.36
CA LEU A 151 -10.99 -1.29 -4.39
C LEU A 151 -9.83 -2.25 -4.70
N GLU A 152 -9.51 -2.45 -5.97
CA GLU A 152 -8.37 -3.27 -6.40
C GLU A 152 -7.21 -2.39 -6.86
N ASN A 153 -5.97 -2.81 -6.60
CA ASN A 153 -4.74 -2.10 -6.92
C ASN A 153 -4.58 -0.74 -6.20
N SER A 154 -3.56 0.02 -6.58
CA SER A 154 -3.29 1.36 -6.04
C SER A 154 -4.10 2.41 -6.81
N ASN A 155 -5.08 3.03 -6.15
CA ASN A 155 -6.01 3.96 -6.79
C ASN A 155 -5.91 5.37 -6.19
N TYR A 156 -6.05 6.36 -7.05
CA TYR A 156 -6.44 7.70 -6.66
C TYR A 156 -7.96 7.78 -6.59
N TRP A 157 -8.42 8.46 -5.54
CA TRP A 157 -9.82 8.72 -5.27
C TRP A 157 -10.07 10.20 -5.45
N ALA A 158 -11.03 10.52 -6.31
CA ALA A 158 -11.52 11.87 -6.46
C ALA A 158 -12.91 11.97 -5.83
N PHE A 159 -13.04 12.90 -4.89
CA PHE A 159 -14.28 13.23 -4.21
C PHE A 159 -14.82 14.51 -4.85
N VAL A 160 -16.02 14.44 -5.43
CA VAL A 160 -16.61 15.53 -6.20
C VAL A 160 -17.97 15.91 -5.61
N HIS A 161 -18.17 17.22 -5.46
CA HIS A 161 -19.43 17.80 -5.03
C HIS A 161 -20.46 17.83 -6.17
N GLU A 162 -21.75 17.88 -5.82
CA GLU A 162 -22.86 17.84 -6.77
C GLU A 162 -22.79 18.94 -7.85
N GLU A 163 -22.36 20.15 -7.48
CA GLU A 163 -22.29 21.28 -8.40
C GLU A 163 -21.16 21.16 -9.44
N ASP A 164 -20.12 20.37 -9.12
CA ASP A 164 -18.83 20.34 -9.82
C ASP A 164 -18.57 19.03 -10.57
N ILE A 165 -19.61 18.25 -10.83
CA ILE A 165 -19.50 16.93 -11.48
C ILE A 165 -18.89 17.02 -12.89
N LYS A 166 -19.42 17.92 -13.73
CA LYS A 166 -18.94 18.14 -15.11
C LYS A 166 -17.46 18.56 -15.17
N PRO A 167 -17.04 19.69 -14.54
CA PRO A 167 -15.67 20.17 -14.66
C PRO A 167 -14.66 19.15 -14.14
N SER A 168 -15.01 18.41 -13.08
CA SER A 168 -14.16 17.37 -12.52
C SER A 168 -13.92 16.21 -13.49
N ILE A 169 -14.97 15.75 -14.18
CA ILE A 169 -14.83 14.67 -15.16
C ILE A 169 -14.06 15.16 -16.39
N GLU A 170 -14.30 16.38 -16.86
CA GLU A 170 -13.57 16.97 -17.98
C GLU A 170 -12.08 17.16 -17.69
N ALA A 171 -11.72 17.65 -16.50
CA ALA A 171 -10.32 17.77 -16.08
C ALA A 171 -9.61 16.42 -16.09
N VAL A 172 -10.27 15.36 -15.62
CA VAL A 172 -9.72 14.00 -15.66
C VAL A 172 -9.61 13.48 -17.09
N GLN A 173 -10.61 13.72 -17.95
CA GLN A 173 -10.53 13.34 -19.35
C GLN A 173 -9.38 14.07 -20.07
N LYS A 174 -9.18 15.37 -19.80
CA LYS A 174 -8.05 16.14 -20.32
C LYS A 174 -6.73 15.56 -19.83
N PHE A 175 -6.62 15.25 -18.55
CA PHE A 175 -5.44 14.62 -17.97
C PHE A 175 -5.12 13.25 -18.61
N LEU A 176 -6.14 12.43 -18.90
CA LEU A 176 -5.93 11.14 -19.59
C LEU A 176 -5.37 11.34 -21.00
N LYS A 177 -5.96 12.27 -21.76
CA LYS A 177 -5.48 12.63 -23.11
C LYS A 177 -4.06 13.19 -23.10
N GLU A 178 -3.78 14.14 -22.21
CA GLU A 178 -2.46 14.77 -22.09
C GLU A 178 -1.39 13.77 -21.63
N SER A 179 -1.80 12.74 -20.89
CA SER A 179 -0.89 11.66 -20.50
C SER A 179 -0.60 10.66 -21.61
N GLY A 180 -1.20 10.80 -22.81
CA GLY A 180 -1.05 9.89 -23.94
C GLY A 180 -1.63 8.50 -23.67
N ARG A 181 -2.49 8.36 -22.66
CA ARG A 181 -3.08 7.09 -22.21
C ARG A 181 -4.48 6.90 -22.78
N ASP A 182 -4.69 7.38 -23.99
CA ASP A 182 -5.81 6.93 -24.80
C ASP A 182 -5.68 5.42 -24.99
N LYS A 183 -6.82 4.74 -25.00
CA LYS A 183 -6.98 3.28 -24.84
C LYS A 183 -6.34 2.40 -25.95
N ALA A 184 -5.34 2.88 -26.69
CA ALA A 184 -4.92 2.31 -27.97
C ALA A 184 -3.43 1.91 -28.09
N GLU A 185 -2.50 2.42 -27.29
CA GLU A 185 -1.06 2.21 -27.57
C GLU A 185 -0.24 1.74 -26.35
N HIS A 186 -0.51 0.51 -25.88
CA HIS A 186 0.55 -0.32 -25.28
C HIS A 186 0.15 -1.80 -25.34
N PRO A 187 0.81 -2.64 -26.17
CA PRO A 187 0.44 -4.04 -26.39
C PRO A 187 1.00 -4.96 -25.28
N LEU A 188 0.78 -4.59 -24.02
CA LEU A 188 0.91 -5.46 -22.86
C LEU A 188 0.10 -4.90 -21.66
N GLY A 189 -1.21 -5.16 -21.63
CA GLY A 189 -1.97 -5.27 -20.36
C GLY A 189 -2.43 -3.99 -19.62
N ASP A 190 -2.50 -2.82 -20.25
CA ASP A 190 -2.78 -1.58 -19.51
C ASP A 190 -4.27 -1.29 -19.27
N GLN A 191 -4.80 -1.94 -18.23
CA GLN A 191 -6.02 -1.57 -17.49
C GLN A 191 -5.87 -0.23 -16.72
N ARG A 192 -5.25 0.80 -17.33
CA ARG A 192 -4.84 2.07 -16.67
C ARG A 192 -5.77 3.25 -16.87
N GLY A 193 -6.90 3.03 -17.55
CA GLY A 193 -7.98 4.00 -17.63
C GLY A 193 -8.70 4.22 -16.30
N VAL A 194 -9.60 5.20 -16.27
CA VAL A 194 -10.58 5.37 -15.19
C VAL A 194 -11.34 4.05 -15.05
N ARG A 195 -11.31 3.43 -13.85
CA ARG A 195 -11.87 2.09 -13.64
C ARG A 195 -13.38 2.11 -13.40
N GLY A 196 -13.88 3.26 -12.96
CA GLY A 196 -15.28 3.44 -12.62
C GLY A 196 -15.44 4.39 -11.44
N GLY A 197 -16.70 4.63 -11.09
CA GLY A 197 -17.08 5.45 -9.95
C GLY A 197 -18.40 5.01 -9.35
N VAL A 198 -18.82 5.66 -8.27
CA VAL A 198 -20.14 5.50 -7.70
C VAL A 198 -20.80 6.86 -7.68
N PHE A 199 -22.00 6.93 -8.26
CA PHE A 199 -22.85 8.11 -8.25
C PHE A 199 -24.21 7.70 -7.69
N ASP A 200 -24.61 8.35 -6.60
CA ASP A 200 -25.93 8.16 -5.98
C ASP A 200 -26.31 6.68 -5.74
N GLY A 201 -25.36 5.87 -5.27
CA GLY A 201 -25.56 4.44 -5.03
C GLY A 201 -25.50 3.55 -6.28
N ALA A 202 -25.32 4.10 -7.48
CA ALA A 202 -25.10 3.31 -8.69
C ALA A 202 -23.62 3.22 -9.04
N THR A 203 -23.13 2.01 -9.36
CA THR A 203 -21.80 1.82 -9.96
C THR A 203 -21.79 2.30 -11.41
N LEU A 204 -20.86 3.19 -11.72
CA LEU A 204 -20.59 3.68 -13.06
C LEU A 204 -19.31 3.05 -13.60
N ASP A 205 -19.42 2.42 -14.76
CA ASP A 205 -18.26 2.05 -15.58
C ASP A 205 -17.79 3.24 -16.45
N VAL A 206 -16.76 3.06 -17.27
CA VAL A 206 -16.21 4.10 -18.16
C VAL A 206 -17.26 4.77 -19.03
N ASP A 207 -18.19 3.99 -19.58
CA ASP A 207 -19.30 4.52 -20.40
C ASP A 207 -20.32 5.27 -19.54
N GLY A 208 -20.49 4.85 -18.29
CA GLY A 208 -21.29 5.57 -17.29
C GLY A 208 -20.72 6.96 -17.01
N ILE A 209 -19.40 7.08 -16.91
CA ILE A 209 -18.72 8.36 -16.65
C ILE A 209 -18.90 9.34 -17.82
N VAL A 210 -18.89 8.85 -19.06
CA VAL A 210 -19.19 9.67 -20.25
C VAL A 210 -20.66 10.13 -20.27
N LYS A 211 -21.58 9.31 -19.77
CA LYS A 211 -22.99 9.74 -19.62
C LYS A 211 -23.12 10.81 -18.54
N VAL A 212 -22.41 10.66 -17.42
CA VAL A 212 -22.41 11.65 -16.34
C VAL A 212 -21.77 12.97 -16.77
N SER A 213 -20.74 12.96 -17.62
CA SER A 213 -20.16 14.21 -18.15
C SER A 213 -21.13 14.99 -19.04
N LYS A 214 -22.11 14.31 -19.65
CA LYS A 214 -23.13 14.94 -20.49
C LYS A 214 -24.34 15.46 -19.71
N LEU A 215 -24.44 15.16 -18.40
CA LEU A 215 -25.56 15.62 -17.58
C LEU A 215 -25.48 17.14 -17.38
N PRO A 216 -26.52 17.92 -17.72
CA PRO A 216 -26.55 19.38 -17.54
C PRO A 216 -26.36 19.81 -16.07
N SER A 217 -25.84 21.02 -15.86
CA SER A 217 -25.68 21.59 -14.51
C SER A 217 -27.04 21.88 -13.88
N LYS A 218 -27.09 22.12 -12.56
CA LYS A 218 -28.36 22.40 -11.85
C LYS A 218 -29.14 23.57 -12.45
N LEU A 219 -28.45 24.66 -12.81
CA LEU A 219 -29.09 25.81 -13.46
C LEU A 219 -29.59 25.47 -14.87
N GLU A 220 -28.81 24.71 -15.64
CA GLU A 220 -29.22 24.23 -16.96
C GLU A 220 -30.41 23.26 -16.90
N LEU A 221 -30.49 22.42 -15.87
CA LEU A 221 -31.65 21.55 -15.63
C LEU A 221 -32.90 22.36 -15.37
N ILE A 222 -32.81 23.39 -14.53
CA ILE A 222 -33.94 24.28 -14.24
C ILE A 222 -34.39 25.01 -15.52
N THR A 223 -33.46 25.51 -16.35
CA THR A 223 -33.82 26.17 -17.61
C THR A 223 -34.44 25.21 -18.62
N GLN A 224 -33.95 23.98 -18.72
CA GLN A 224 -34.54 22.95 -19.58
C GLN A 224 -35.95 22.56 -19.14
N ILE A 225 -36.20 22.46 -17.83
CA ILE A 225 -37.55 22.20 -17.29
C ILE A 225 -38.47 23.39 -17.59
N ALA A 226 -38.04 24.62 -17.32
CA ALA A 226 -38.82 25.81 -17.62
C ALA A 226 -39.13 25.93 -19.12
N TYR A 227 -38.16 25.64 -19.98
CA TYR A 227 -38.35 25.58 -21.43
C TYR A 227 -39.32 24.47 -21.84
N GLY A 228 -39.22 23.29 -21.22
CA GLY A 228 -40.13 22.16 -21.43
C GLY A 228 -41.58 22.51 -21.09
N ILE A 229 -41.82 23.22 -19.99
CA ILE A 229 -43.15 23.70 -19.60
C ILE A 229 -43.69 24.69 -20.64
N ASN A 230 -42.87 25.63 -21.09
CA ASN A 230 -43.27 26.61 -22.10
C ASN A 230 -43.51 25.99 -23.49
N MET A 231 -42.87 24.85 -23.80
CA MET A 231 -43.07 24.12 -25.06
C MET A 231 -44.44 23.46 -25.18
N VAL A 232 -45.09 23.07 -24.07
CA VAL A 232 -46.40 22.40 -24.10
C VAL A 232 -47.48 23.25 -24.80
N PRO A 233 -47.75 24.51 -24.39
CA PRO A 233 -48.71 25.36 -25.09
C PRO A 233 -48.29 25.70 -26.52
N THR A 234 -46.98 25.86 -26.81
CA THR A 234 -46.52 26.13 -28.18
C THR A 234 -46.76 24.95 -29.11
N ARG A 235 -46.58 23.71 -28.64
CA ARG A 235 -46.86 22.50 -29.42
C ARG A 235 -48.35 22.34 -29.69
N LEU A 236 -49.20 22.60 -28.71
CA LEU A 236 -50.66 22.61 -28.88
C LEU A 236 -51.10 23.64 -29.92
N ALA A 237 -50.62 24.88 -29.81
CA ALA A 237 -50.92 25.94 -30.79
C ALA A 237 -50.46 25.58 -32.21
N LYS A 238 -49.31 24.90 -32.36
CA LYS A 238 -48.83 24.42 -33.67
C LYS A 238 -49.68 23.27 -34.22
N SER A 239 -50.24 22.40 -33.38
CA SER A 239 -51.05 21.25 -33.80
C SER A 239 -52.47 21.61 -34.24
N ILE A 240 -52.97 22.79 -33.85
CA ILE A 240 -54.31 23.29 -34.19
C ILE A 240 -54.30 24.07 -35.52
N LYS A 241 -53.15 24.15 -36.19
CA LYS A 241 -52.97 24.79 -37.50
C LYS A 241 -52.85 23.73 -38.60
#